data_AF-T0QU68-F1
#
_entry.id   AF-T0QU68-F1
#
_cell.length_a   1.000
_cell.length_b   1.000
_cell.length_c   1.000
_cell.angle_alpha   90.00
_cell.angle_beta   90.00
_cell.angle_gamma   90.00
#
_symmetry.space_group_name_H-M   'P 1'
#
loop_
_entity.id
_entity.type
_entity.pdbx_description
1 polymer ?
#
loop_
_entity_poly.entity_id
_entity_poly.type
_entity_poly.pdbx_seq_one_letter_code
_entity_poly.pdbx_strand_id
1 'polypeptide(L)'
;MTQQSPMRMFIMLPMMFLMGKIDFENELILNGARACFLVCQVVSLLLGLYAKSKVEAKKDTTKIFVPTPKSPLDTSTENSPLTETTYYDHELAKAKEFIQQTAIGAAISSFIHLKFGVNQVVVIQSVMIPLNLYDNVILKKHIFGIGGPRYWDERLEGESLNAPVAATEAAAVEDKKPAKAKKTANAADAIVKAWDMGVEANFEGLMSILLKNDQIKTKTTDGWTALMVACGSALDTEDIIKRLVNASVPVREADNDGWTALHWCAFHGRPEAAQVLLAAVSKDDAAFLLSAKDNQGRTPSEVATEEDNADVAEVIASTDGLRQRKTAAAEATPIDDVD
;
A
#
# COMPACT_ATOMS: atom_id res chain seq x y z
N MET A 1 11.01 -3.12 20.32
CA MET A 1 11.93 -3.41 19.20
C MET A 1 11.32 -2.79 17.96
N THR A 2 11.90 -1.71 17.45
CA THR A 2 11.43 -1.06 16.20
C THR A 2 11.43 -2.11 15.10
N GLN A 3 10.27 -2.45 14.53
CA GLN A 3 10.21 -3.25 13.31
C GLN A 3 11.09 -2.54 12.26
N GLN A 4 12.29 -3.05 12.03
CA GLN A 4 13.03 -2.68 10.83
C GLN A 4 12.19 -3.18 9.66
N SER A 5 11.99 -2.34 8.65
CA SER A 5 11.23 -2.78 7.48
C SER A 5 11.85 -4.07 6.93
N PRO A 6 11.06 -5.05 6.47
CA PRO A 6 11.58 -6.31 5.94
C PRO A 6 12.70 -6.09 4.92
N MET A 7 12.55 -5.06 4.08
CA MET A 7 13.53 -4.61 3.10
C MET A 7 14.89 -4.21 3.71
N ARG A 8 14.91 -3.52 4.85
CA ARG A 8 16.16 -3.19 5.58
C ARG A 8 16.83 -4.45 6.10
N MET A 9 16.07 -5.43 6.58
CA MET A 9 16.59 -6.71 7.05
C MET A 9 17.22 -7.53 5.91
N PHE A 10 16.58 -7.55 4.73
CA PHE A 10 17.12 -8.20 3.53
C PHE A 10 18.42 -7.59 3.02
N ILE A 11 18.66 -6.29 3.24
CA ILE A 11 19.91 -5.63 2.84
C ILE A 11 21.01 -5.80 3.91
N MET A 12 20.66 -5.67 5.20
CA MET A 12 21.63 -5.69 6.28
C MET A 12 22.23 -7.08 6.55
N LEU A 13 21.45 -8.16 6.40
CA LEU A 13 21.91 -9.53 6.64
C LEU A 13 23.06 -9.96 5.69
N PRO A 14 22.93 -9.83 4.35
CA PRO A 14 24.03 -10.08 3.43
C PRO A 14 25.21 -9.13 3.65
N MET A 15 24.94 -7.86 3.95
CA MET A 15 25.97 -6.86 4.21
C MET A 15 26.86 -7.25 5.41
N MET A 16 26.25 -7.72 6.51
CA MET A 16 26.98 -8.17 7.70
C MET A 16 27.90 -9.35 7.38
N PHE A 17 27.46 -10.29 6.53
CA PHE A 17 28.28 -11.43 6.11
C PHE A 17 29.42 -11.02 5.17
N LEU A 18 29.17 -10.09 4.26
CA LEU A 18 30.18 -9.54 3.36
C LEU A 18 31.23 -8.70 4.11
N MET A 19 30.84 -8.03 5.21
CA MET A 19 31.70 -7.18 6.02
C MET A 19 32.96 -7.88 6.51
N GLY A 20 32.85 -9.15 6.92
CA GLY A 20 33.97 -9.95 7.41
C GLY A 20 34.93 -10.43 6.31
N LYS A 21 34.58 -10.22 5.03
CA LYS A 21 35.38 -10.61 3.87
C LYS A 21 36.09 -9.44 3.20
N ILE A 22 35.88 -8.21 3.68
CA ILE A 22 36.51 -7.01 3.12
C ILE A 22 37.92 -6.90 3.68
N ASP A 23 38.90 -6.85 2.77
CA ASP A 23 40.28 -6.57 3.12
C ASP A 23 40.51 -5.05 3.25
N PHE A 24 40.56 -4.57 4.49
CA PHE A 24 40.80 -3.17 4.80
C PHE A 24 42.29 -2.79 4.85
N GLU A 25 43.21 -3.75 4.75
CA GLU A 25 44.65 -3.47 4.60
C GLU A 25 44.97 -2.96 3.19
N ASN A 26 44.11 -3.28 2.22
CA ASN A 26 44.18 -2.72 0.88
C ASN A 26 43.79 -1.22 0.88
N GLU A 27 44.79 -0.36 0.68
CA GLU A 27 44.61 1.10 0.67
C GLU A 27 43.59 1.58 -0.37
N LEU A 28 43.47 0.90 -1.52
CA LEU A 28 42.50 1.26 -2.55
C LEU A 28 41.06 1.03 -2.05
N ILE A 29 40.81 -0.13 -1.43
CA ILE A 29 39.50 -0.49 -0.88
C ILE A 29 39.13 0.48 0.24
N LEU A 30 40.07 0.74 1.16
CA LEU A 30 39.85 1.62 2.29
C LEU A 30 39.61 3.08 1.86
N ASN A 31 40.40 3.60 0.93
CA ASN A 31 40.20 4.97 0.42
C ASN A 31 38.94 5.08 -0.44
N GLY A 32 38.58 4.04 -1.20
CA GLY A 32 37.30 3.95 -1.90
C GLY A 32 36.11 4.02 -0.93
N ALA A 33 36.16 3.27 0.17
CA ALA A 33 35.13 3.31 1.21
C ALA A 33 35.00 4.70 1.86
N ARG A 34 36.13 5.36 2.15
CA ARG A 34 36.15 6.73 2.70
C ARG A 34 35.56 7.75 1.72
N ALA A 35 35.91 7.64 0.44
CA ALA A 35 35.38 8.50 -0.61
C ALA A 35 33.87 8.31 -0.78
N CYS A 36 33.40 7.05 -0.82
CA CYS A 36 31.97 6.73 -0.90
C CYS A 36 31.21 7.32 0.30
N PHE A 37 31.72 7.10 1.52
CA PHE A 37 31.15 7.68 2.73
C PHE A 37 31.06 9.21 2.65
N LEU A 38 32.14 9.89 2.24
CA LEU A 38 32.17 11.34 2.09
C LEU A 38 31.13 11.82 1.06
N VAL A 39 31.02 11.15 -0.08
CA VAL A 39 30.04 11.48 -1.13
C VAL A 39 28.62 11.32 -0.58
N CYS A 40 28.29 10.19 0.03
CA CYS A 40 26.99 9.98 0.67
C CYS A 40 26.68 11.06 1.71
N GLN A 41 27.67 11.44 2.51
CA GLN A 41 27.54 12.46 3.55
C GLN A 41 27.26 13.85 2.97
N VAL A 42 28.00 14.24 1.93
CA VAL A 42 27.82 15.53 1.25
C VAL A 42 26.46 15.58 0.55
N VAL A 43 26.10 14.53 -0.19
CA VAL A 43 24.80 14.44 -0.87
C VAL A 43 23.66 14.53 0.13
N SER A 44 23.76 13.79 1.24
CA SER A 44 22.76 13.82 2.32
C SER A 44 22.57 15.24 2.88
N LEU A 45 23.66 15.93 3.18
CA LEU A 45 23.62 17.30 3.70
C LEU A 45 23.04 18.29 2.69
N LEU A 46 23.43 18.18 1.41
CA LEU A 46 22.91 19.03 0.34
C LEU A 46 21.41 18.83 0.13
N LEU A 47 20.93 17.59 0.15
CA LEU A 47 19.50 17.29 0.06
C LEU A 47 18.73 17.86 1.25
N GLY A 48 19.27 17.74 2.47
CA GLY A 48 18.67 18.34 3.66
C GLY A 48 18.59 19.87 3.58
N LEU A 49 19.67 20.53 3.17
CA LEU A 49 19.72 21.98 2.99
C LEU A 49 18.75 22.45 1.90
N TYR A 50 18.67 21.73 0.79
CA TYR A 50 17.76 22.04 -0.29
C TYR A 50 16.29 21.86 0.11
N ALA A 51 15.95 20.77 0.82
CA ALA A 51 14.62 20.56 1.35
C ALA A 51 14.21 21.67 2.34
N LYS A 52 15.13 22.06 3.24
CA LYS A 52 14.94 23.22 4.13
C LYS A 52 14.64 24.50 3.34
N SER A 53 15.43 24.77 2.29
CA SER A 53 15.23 25.94 1.44
C SER A 53 13.86 25.95 0.75
N LYS A 54 13.36 24.79 0.30
CA LYS A 54 12.00 24.67 -0.26
C LYS A 54 10.91 24.99 0.77
N VAL A 55 11.06 24.51 2.01
CA VAL A 55 10.12 24.82 3.10
C VAL A 55 10.09 26.32 3.38
N GLU A 56 11.27 26.95 3.46
CA GLU A 56 11.42 28.40 3.66
C GLU A 56 10.90 29.25 2.51
N ALA A 57 10.91 28.73 1.28
CA ALA A 57 10.32 29.39 0.13
C ALA A 57 8.78 29.34 0.12
N LYS A 58 8.18 28.19 0.50
CA LYS A 58 6.72 28.02 0.50
C LYS A 58 6.03 28.73 1.66
N LYS A 59 6.63 28.72 2.86
CA LYS A 59 6.06 29.32 4.10
C LYS A 59 4.59 28.98 4.33
N ASP A 60 4.26 27.69 4.26
CA ASP A 60 2.89 27.21 4.43
C ASP A 60 2.43 27.34 5.89
N THR A 61 1.58 28.33 6.18
CA THR A 61 1.09 28.61 7.54
C THR A 61 -0.18 27.84 7.89
N THR A 62 -0.58 26.85 7.10
CA THR A 62 -1.78 26.04 7.40
C THR A 62 -1.58 25.30 8.71
N LYS A 63 -2.59 25.38 9.58
CA LYS A 63 -2.58 24.74 10.89
C LYS A 63 -2.76 23.23 10.75
N ILE A 64 -1.92 22.50 11.46
CA ILE A 64 -1.93 21.04 11.50
C ILE A 64 -1.78 20.54 12.94
N PHE A 65 -2.32 19.36 13.18
CA PHE A 65 -2.25 18.65 14.45
C PHE A 65 -1.47 17.37 14.23
N VAL A 66 -0.22 17.33 14.68
CA VAL A 66 0.70 16.20 14.45
C VAL A 66 0.78 15.34 15.70
N PRO A 67 0.73 14.00 15.60
CA PRO A 67 0.91 13.13 16.76
C PRO A 67 2.29 13.34 17.38
N THR A 68 2.37 13.46 18.72
CA THR A 68 3.66 13.49 19.38
C THR A 68 4.40 12.17 19.17
N PRO A 69 5.71 12.19 18.90
CA PRO A 69 6.51 10.98 18.83
C PRO A 69 6.34 10.15 20.11
N LYS A 70 5.87 8.90 20.01
CA LYS A 70 5.83 7.98 21.16
C LYS A 70 7.25 7.70 21.63
N SER A 71 7.46 7.66 22.94
CA SER A 71 8.74 7.22 23.49
C SER A 71 8.98 5.75 23.09
N PRO A 72 10.22 5.33 22.79
CA PRO A 72 10.52 3.92 22.52
C PRO A 72 10.16 2.96 23.68
N LEU A 73 9.93 3.51 24.88
CA LEU A 73 9.53 2.78 26.09
C LEU A 73 8.02 2.87 26.36
N ASP A 74 7.28 3.64 25.57
CA ASP A 74 5.84 3.80 25.71
C ASP A 74 5.11 2.66 25.00
N THR A 75 4.61 1.70 25.79
CA THR A 75 3.83 0.56 25.30
C THR A 75 2.32 0.82 25.35
N SER A 76 1.89 2.06 25.59
CA SER A 76 0.47 2.38 25.65
C SER A 76 -0.18 2.27 24.27
N THR A 77 -1.36 1.67 24.25
CA THR A 77 -2.23 1.56 23.08
C THR A 77 -3.03 2.85 22.84
N GLU A 78 -2.91 3.85 23.72
CA GLU A 78 -3.56 5.15 23.57
C GLU A 78 -2.91 5.97 22.43
N ASN A 79 -3.72 6.79 21.76
CA ASN A 79 -3.23 7.67 20.70
C ASN A 79 -2.31 8.72 21.30
N SER A 80 -1.18 9.00 20.63
CA SER A 80 -0.30 10.09 21.02
C SER A 80 -1.08 11.41 21.11
N PRO A 81 -0.87 12.24 22.14
CA PRO A 81 -1.44 13.58 22.15
C PRO A 81 -1.03 14.33 20.87
N LEU A 82 -1.98 15.07 20.30
CA LEU A 82 -1.74 15.85 19.09
C LEU A 82 -1.16 17.21 19.48
N THR A 83 -0.09 17.62 18.82
CA THR A 83 0.51 18.95 18.97
C THR A 83 0.03 19.86 17.84
N GLU A 84 -0.55 21.01 18.21
CA GLU A 84 -0.91 22.05 17.25
C GLU A 84 0.36 22.77 16.75
N THR A 85 0.50 22.89 15.43
CA THR A 85 1.61 23.57 14.78
C THR A 85 1.20 24.03 13.37
N THR A 86 2.10 24.64 12.62
CA THR A 86 1.91 24.96 11.20
C THR A 86 2.75 24.01 10.34
N TYR A 87 2.37 23.81 9.07
CA TYR A 87 3.23 23.07 8.14
C TYR A 87 4.63 23.67 8.09
N TYR A 88 4.75 25.00 8.01
CA TYR A 88 6.04 25.69 7.97
C TYR A 88 6.90 25.39 9.20
N ASP A 89 6.38 25.59 10.41
CA ASP A 89 7.16 25.41 11.64
C ASP A 89 7.54 23.94 11.85
N HIS A 90 6.60 23.02 11.58
CA HIS A 90 6.82 21.59 11.71
C HIS A 90 7.87 21.08 10.72
N GLU A 91 7.73 21.40 9.44
CA GLU A 91 8.65 20.95 8.40
C GLU A 91 10.03 21.59 8.53
N LEU A 92 10.09 22.86 8.95
CA LEU A 92 11.36 23.54 9.22
C LEU A 92 12.10 22.89 10.40
N ALA A 93 11.37 22.52 11.46
CA ALA A 93 11.95 21.80 12.59
C ALA A 93 12.49 20.43 12.15
N LYS A 94 11.72 19.66 11.37
CA LYS A 94 12.14 18.35 10.86
C LYS A 94 13.31 18.43 9.89
N ALA A 95 13.36 19.43 9.03
CA ALA A 95 14.50 19.66 8.14
C ALA A 95 15.77 20.01 8.93
N LYS A 96 15.66 20.87 9.96
CA LYS A 96 16.79 21.19 10.85
C LYS A 96 17.26 19.98 11.65
N GLU A 97 16.34 19.19 12.20
CA GLU A 97 16.63 17.94 12.91
C GLU A 97 17.40 16.99 12.02
N PHE A 98 16.94 16.77 10.79
CA PHE A 98 17.62 15.92 9.80
C PHE A 98 19.04 16.41 9.48
N ILE A 99 19.22 17.71 9.23
CA ILE A 99 20.54 18.30 8.97
C ILE A 99 21.47 18.11 10.18
N GLN A 100 20.97 18.37 11.39
CA GLN A 100 21.73 18.24 12.62
C GLN A 100 22.13 16.79 12.89
N GLN A 101 21.20 15.84 12.74
CA GLN A 101 21.48 14.40 12.88
C GLN A 101 22.50 13.92 11.84
N THR A 102 22.36 14.37 10.59
CA THR A 102 23.31 14.08 9.52
C THR A 102 24.72 14.57 9.87
N ALA A 103 24.86 15.79 10.40
CA ALA A 103 26.15 16.36 10.80
C ALA A 103 26.76 15.66 12.03
N ILE A 104 25.95 15.39 13.05
CA ILE A 104 26.39 14.69 14.27
C ILE A 104 26.81 13.25 13.93
N GLY A 105 26.02 12.54 13.13
CA GLY A 105 26.33 11.20 12.66
C GLY A 105 27.67 11.16 11.91
N ALA A 106 27.90 12.12 11.00
CA ALA A 106 29.17 12.27 10.29
C ALA A 106 30.35 12.42 11.25
N ALA A 107 30.21 13.28 12.26
CA ALA A 107 31.26 13.55 13.24
C ALA A 107 31.58 12.32 14.08
N ILE A 108 30.55 11.60 14.56
CA ILE A 108 30.71 10.37 15.34
C ILE A 108 31.36 9.28 14.49
N SER A 109 30.86 9.04 13.28
CA SER A 109 31.42 8.02 12.38
C SER A 109 32.86 8.33 11.98
N SER A 110 33.17 9.60 11.68
CA SER A 110 34.54 10.04 11.37
C SER A 110 35.45 9.88 12.58
N PHE A 111 34.98 10.21 13.79
CA PHE A 111 35.76 10.03 15.01
C PHE A 111 36.06 8.56 15.29
N ILE A 112 35.06 7.69 15.17
CA ILE A 112 35.22 6.24 15.36
C ILE A 112 36.23 5.68 14.36
N HIS A 113 36.09 6.05 13.08
CA HIS A 113 36.98 5.64 12.00
C HIS A 113 38.42 6.11 12.23
N LEU A 114 38.62 7.40 12.46
CA LEU A 114 39.95 8.01 12.54
C LEU A 114 40.69 7.70 13.85
N LYS A 115 39.96 7.61 14.97
CA LYS A 115 40.57 7.43 16.30
C LYS A 115 40.70 5.97 16.71
N PHE A 116 39.71 5.14 16.38
CA PHE A 116 39.68 3.74 16.79
C PHE A 116 39.98 2.77 15.65
N GLY A 117 40.16 3.25 14.42
CA GLY A 117 40.49 2.41 13.26
C GLY A 117 39.36 1.46 12.85
N VAL A 118 38.14 1.70 13.31
CA VAL A 118 36.97 0.86 12.99
C VAL A 118 36.49 1.17 11.58
N ASN A 119 37.21 0.67 10.58
CA ASN A 119 36.98 0.95 9.15
C ASN A 119 35.59 0.50 8.66
N GLN A 120 34.97 -0.45 9.35
CA GLN A 120 33.64 -0.94 9.03
C GLN A 120 32.59 0.19 9.13
N VAL A 121 32.80 1.19 9.99
CA VAL A 121 31.83 2.27 10.18
C VAL A 121 31.58 3.06 8.89
N VAL A 122 32.62 3.36 8.10
CA VAL A 122 32.47 4.16 6.88
C VAL A 122 31.77 3.38 5.77
N VAL A 123 31.99 2.06 5.67
CA VAL A 123 31.27 1.21 4.72
C VAL A 123 29.80 1.03 5.12
N ILE A 124 29.53 0.81 6.41
CA ILE A 124 28.16 0.74 6.93
C ILE A 124 27.41 2.03 6.62
N GLN A 125 28.02 3.19 6.89
CA GLN A 125 27.40 4.48 6.61
C GLN A 125 27.23 4.74 5.10
N SER A 126 28.14 4.25 4.25
CA SER A 126 27.99 4.36 2.79
C SER A 126 26.73 3.67 2.25
N VAL A 127 26.22 2.64 2.93
CA VAL A 127 24.97 1.96 2.56
C VAL A 127 23.78 2.52 3.34
N MET A 128 23.95 2.80 4.63
CA MET A 128 22.86 3.27 5.50
C MET A 128 22.41 4.69 5.18
N ILE A 129 23.32 5.58 4.80
CA ILE A 129 22.97 6.97 4.47
C ILE A 129 21.96 7.01 3.31
N PRO A 130 22.22 6.39 2.13
CA PRO A 130 21.24 6.32 1.05
C PRO A 130 19.87 5.74 1.46
N LEU A 131 19.85 4.68 2.26
CA LEU A 131 18.60 4.08 2.74
C LEU A 131 17.84 5.03 3.66
N ASN A 132 18.54 5.70 4.58
CA ASN A 132 17.93 6.69 5.46
C ASN A 132 17.43 7.93 4.70
N LEU A 133 18.10 8.32 3.60
CA LEU A 133 17.61 9.38 2.72
C LEU A 133 16.29 9.01 2.07
N TYR A 134 16.18 7.78 1.56
CA TYR A 134 14.94 7.28 0.96
C TYR A 134 13.80 7.25 1.97
N ASP A 135 14.06 6.83 3.21
CA ASP A 135 13.04 6.73 4.25
C ASP A 135 12.66 8.07 4.90
N ASN A 136 13.46 9.12 4.71
CA ASN A 136 13.21 10.41 5.33
C ASN A 136 11.97 11.12 4.75
N VAL A 137 10.98 11.41 5.61
CA VAL A 137 9.70 12.00 5.23
C VAL A 137 9.83 13.39 4.58
N ILE A 138 10.75 14.24 5.05
CA ILE A 138 10.99 15.56 4.43
C ILE A 138 11.48 15.39 2.99
N LEU A 139 12.41 14.45 2.76
CA LEU A 139 12.97 14.23 1.44
C LEU A 139 11.97 13.54 0.50
N LYS A 140 11.21 12.57 1.02
CA LYS A 140 10.06 11.97 0.33
C LYS A 140 9.10 13.03 -0.23
N LYS A 141 8.70 14.00 0.60
CA LYS A 141 7.83 15.11 0.19
C LYS A 141 8.47 16.06 -0.81
N HIS A 142 9.63 16.63 -0.47
CA HIS A 142 10.16 17.82 -1.15
C HIS A 142 11.13 17.51 -2.29
N ILE A 143 11.72 16.31 -2.30
CA ILE A 143 12.71 15.85 -3.27
C ILE A 143 12.12 14.80 -4.20
N PHE A 144 11.60 13.71 -3.64
CA PHE A 144 11.21 12.54 -4.42
C PHE A 144 9.76 12.59 -4.89
N GLY A 145 8.90 13.38 -4.23
CA GLY A 145 7.47 13.40 -4.52
C GLY A 145 6.78 12.06 -4.23
N ILE A 146 7.36 11.25 -3.34
CA ILE A 146 6.86 9.92 -2.98
C ILE A 146 6.14 10.05 -1.64
N GLY A 147 4.85 9.72 -1.59
CA GLY A 147 4.07 9.76 -0.35
C GLY A 147 2.57 9.90 -0.62
N GLY A 148 1.77 9.72 0.44
CA GLY A 148 0.32 9.96 0.39
C GLY A 148 -0.05 11.43 0.57
N PRO A 149 -1.34 11.77 0.67
CA PRO A 149 -1.79 13.16 0.85
C PRO A 149 -1.34 13.77 2.18
N ARG A 150 -0.91 12.93 3.13
CA ARG A 150 -0.44 13.31 4.46
C ARG A 150 0.90 12.64 4.71
N TYR A 151 1.84 13.42 5.21
CA TYR A 151 3.23 12.99 5.36
C TYR A 151 3.60 12.71 6.82
N TRP A 152 2.85 13.28 7.76
CA TRP A 152 3.15 13.32 9.19
C TRP A 152 2.07 12.62 10.04
N ASP A 153 1.16 11.89 9.40
CA ASP A 153 -0.10 11.47 10.01
C ASP A 153 -0.80 12.66 10.71
N GLU A 154 -0.69 13.84 10.08
CA GLU A 154 -1.23 15.08 10.60
C GLU A 154 -2.75 15.18 10.39
N ARG A 155 -3.41 15.91 11.27
CA ARG A 155 -4.84 16.23 11.16
C ARG A 155 -5.02 17.70 10.85
N LEU A 156 -5.99 18.05 10.02
CA LEU A 156 -6.29 19.44 9.67
C LEU A 156 -7.32 20.03 10.64
N GLU A 157 -7.34 21.35 10.72
CA GLU A 157 -8.31 22.08 11.55
C GLU A 157 -9.75 21.75 11.12
N GLY A 158 -10.57 21.30 12.07
CA GLY A 158 -11.94 20.83 11.82
C GLY A 158 -12.09 19.31 11.66
N GLU A 159 -10.99 18.55 11.57
CA GLU A 159 -11.05 17.09 11.51
C GLU A 159 -11.21 16.48 12.92
N SER A 160 -12.11 15.50 13.09
CA SER A 160 -12.47 14.95 14.42
C SER A 160 -11.34 14.13 15.05
N LEU A 161 -10.79 14.52 16.20
CA LEU A 161 -9.57 13.95 16.84
C LEU A 161 -9.52 12.40 16.99
N ASN A 162 -10.65 11.71 16.85
CA ASN A 162 -10.78 10.25 16.92
C ASN A 162 -11.00 9.54 15.57
N ALA A 163 -10.88 10.23 14.43
CA ALA A 163 -10.96 9.62 13.09
C ALA A 163 -9.55 9.28 12.56
N PRO A 164 -9.38 8.13 11.87
CA PRO A 164 -8.12 7.78 11.24
C PRO A 164 -7.67 8.89 10.28
N VAL A 165 -6.36 9.08 10.16
CA VAL A 165 -5.75 10.16 9.40
C VAL A 165 -5.93 9.87 7.90
N ALA A 166 -7.07 10.24 7.34
CA ALA A 166 -7.42 9.94 5.95
C ALA A 166 -6.77 10.94 4.99
N ALA A 167 -5.97 10.42 4.07
CA ALA A 167 -5.69 10.93 2.73
C ALA A 167 -6.82 11.85 2.20
N THR A 168 -6.62 13.17 2.21
CA THR A 168 -7.60 14.15 1.72
C THR A 168 -7.49 14.29 0.21
N GLU A 169 -8.47 13.80 -0.53
CA GLU A 169 -8.74 14.24 -1.90
C GLU A 169 -9.43 15.61 -1.90
N ALA A 170 -9.08 16.40 -2.91
CA ALA A 170 -9.28 17.85 -2.98
C ALA A 170 -10.75 18.28 -3.00
N ALA A 171 -11.02 19.35 -2.26
CA ALA A 171 -12.29 20.06 -2.24
C ALA A 171 -12.62 20.67 -3.61
N ALA A 172 -13.78 20.28 -4.17
CA ALA A 172 -14.55 21.16 -5.03
C ALA A 172 -15.43 22.04 -4.14
N VAL A 173 -15.35 23.34 -4.40
CA VAL A 173 -16.01 24.44 -3.69
C VAL A 173 -17.54 24.24 -3.71
N GLU A 174 -18.19 24.34 -2.55
CA GLU A 174 -19.51 24.98 -2.46
C GLU A 174 -19.85 25.44 -1.02
N ASP A 175 -20.17 26.73 -0.92
CA ASP A 175 -20.60 27.47 0.26
C ASP A 175 -21.98 27.02 0.78
N LYS A 176 -22.08 26.64 2.07
CA LYS A 176 -22.97 27.27 3.09
C LYS A 176 -23.00 26.51 4.44
N LYS A 177 -23.04 27.32 5.51
CA LYS A 177 -23.05 27.02 6.97
C LYS A 177 -24.24 26.12 7.45
N PRO A 178 -24.26 25.65 8.73
CA PRO A 178 -24.30 24.23 9.06
C PRO A 178 -25.65 23.76 9.67
N ALA A 179 -25.98 22.48 9.49
CA ALA A 179 -26.93 21.78 10.35
C ALA A 179 -26.42 20.37 10.65
N LYS A 180 -26.36 20.05 11.94
CA LYS A 180 -25.88 18.79 12.54
C LYS A 180 -26.56 17.56 11.92
N ALA A 181 -25.80 16.57 11.45
CA ALA A 181 -26.28 15.21 11.22
C ALA A 181 -25.15 14.18 11.45
N LYS A 182 -25.50 13.08 12.14
CA LYS A 182 -24.67 11.89 12.45
C LYS A 182 -23.79 11.47 11.26
N LYS A 183 -22.46 11.35 11.47
CA LYS A 183 -21.50 10.89 10.45
C LYS A 183 -21.73 9.39 10.15
N THR A 184 -22.23 9.10 8.96
CA THR A 184 -22.32 7.75 8.36
C THR A 184 -20.93 7.27 7.95
N ALA A 185 -20.59 6.01 8.23
CA ALA A 185 -19.33 5.40 7.79
C ALA A 185 -19.24 5.42 6.25
N ASN A 186 -18.10 5.83 5.70
CA ASN A 186 -17.84 5.85 4.26
C ASN A 186 -17.64 4.41 3.75
N ALA A 187 -18.26 4.06 2.63
CA ALA A 187 -18.25 2.71 2.07
C ALA A 187 -16.87 2.31 1.53
N ALA A 188 -16.11 3.25 0.95
CA ALA A 188 -14.76 2.99 0.45
C ALA A 188 -13.82 2.61 1.61
N ASP A 189 -13.87 3.36 2.70
CA ASP A 189 -13.08 3.07 3.91
C ASP A 189 -13.44 1.71 4.50
N ALA A 190 -14.71 1.31 4.42
CA ALA A 190 -15.15 -0.01 4.88
C ALA A 190 -14.57 -1.14 4.02
N ILE A 191 -14.46 -0.95 2.70
CA ILE A 191 -13.84 -1.92 1.78
C ILE A 191 -12.35 -2.08 2.11
N VAL A 192 -11.60 -0.97 2.23
CA VAL A 192 -10.17 -0.99 2.59
C VAL A 192 -9.97 -1.65 3.95
N LYS A 193 -10.79 -1.26 4.94
CA LYS A 193 -10.72 -1.84 6.28
C LYS A 193 -10.98 -3.35 6.29
N ALA A 194 -11.92 -3.84 5.48
CA ALA A 194 -12.18 -5.27 5.39
C ALA A 194 -10.97 -6.03 4.83
N TRP A 195 -10.20 -5.44 3.92
CA TRP A 195 -8.95 -6.01 3.45
C TRP A 195 -7.86 -6.01 4.54
N ASP A 196 -7.60 -4.84 5.14
CA ASP A 196 -6.52 -4.66 6.12
C ASP A 196 -6.67 -5.53 7.38
N MET A 197 -7.92 -5.82 7.77
CA MET A 197 -8.20 -6.66 8.93
C MET A 197 -7.95 -8.15 8.67
N GLY A 198 -7.81 -8.58 7.41
CA GLY A 198 -7.55 -9.97 7.04
C GLY A 198 -8.51 -10.95 7.72
N VAL A 199 -8.00 -11.80 8.60
CA VAL A 199 -8.82 -12.80 9.33
C VAL A 199 -9.81 -12.20 10.33
N GLU A 200 -9.63 -10.94 10.73
CA GLU A 200 -10.55 -10.22 11.62
C GLU A 200 -11.61 -9.42 10.84
N ALA A 201 -11.63 -9.53 9.51
CA ALA A 201 -12.52 -8.77 8.66
C ALA A 201 -14.00 -9.05 8.95
N ASN A 202 -14.78 -7.99 9.17
CA ASN A 202 -16.22 -8.08 9.39
C ASN A 202 -16.99 -7.79 8.08
N PHE A 203 -17.18 -8.82 7.26
CA PHE A 203 -17.92 -8.70 6.00
C PHE A 203 -19.41 -8.40 6.17
N GLU A 204 -20.03 -8.77 7.29
CA GLU A 204 -21.42 -8.37 7.59
C GLU A 204 -21.53 -6.87 7.85
N GLY A 205 -20.55 -6.33 8.58
CA GLY A 205 -20.41 -4.89 8.79
C GLY A 205 -20.21 -4.16 7.46
N LEU A 206 -19.35 -4.69 6.59
CA LEU A 206 -19.14 -4.17 5.24
C LEU A 206 -20.45 -4.18 4.43
N MET A 207 -21.16 -5.31 4.39
CA MET A 207 -22.43 -5.43 3.67
C MET A 207 -23.48 -4.44 4.19
N SER A 208 -23.57 -4.26 5.51
CA SER A 208 -24.49 -3.29 6.13
C SER A 208 -24.17 -1.85 5.71
N ILE A 209 -22.89 -1.51 5.55
CA ILE A 209 -22.47 -0.17 5.11
C ILE A 209 -22.78 0.02 3.62
N LEU A 210 -22.49 -0.97 2.79
CA LEU A 210 -22.71 -0.90 1.34
C LEU A 210 -24.19 -0.79 0.97
N LEU A 211 -25.05 -1.53 1.67
CA LEU A 211 -26.50 -1.48 1.43
C LEU A 211 -27.14 -0.20 1.97
N LYS A 212 -26.50 0.49 2.92
CA LYS A 212 -26.95 1.81 3.36
C LYS A 212 -26.62 2.83 2.27
N ASN A 213 -27.62 3.59 1.85
CA ASN A 213 -27.50 4.66 0.85
C ASN A 213 -26.98 4.19 -0.53
N ASP A 214 -27.26 2.92 -0.90
CA ASP A 214 -26.95 2.35 -2.23
C ASP A 214 -25.47 2.50 -2.66
N GLN A 215 -24.56 2.28 -1.71
CA GLN A 215 -23.11 2.41 -1.90
C GLN A 215 -22.46 1.13 -2.43
N ILE A 216 -23.24 0.17 -2.94
CA ILE A 216 -22.76 -1.14 -3.42
C ILE A 216 -21.77 -1.02 -4.57
N LYS A 217 -21.83 0.07 -5.35
CA LYS A 217 -20.96 0.37 -6.50
C LYS A 217 -19.67 1.09 -6.12
N THR A 218 -19.41 1.29 -4.84
CA THR A 218 -18.25 2.05 -4.37
C THR A 218 -16.95 1.34 -4.73
N LYS A 219 -15.97 2.14 -5.16
CA LYS A 219 -14.58 1.74 -5.33
C LYS A 219 -13.69 2.47 -4.35
N THR A 220 -12.59 1.84 -3.97
CA THR A 220 -11.48 2.49 -3.26
C THR A 220 -10.63 3.32 -4.24
N THR A 221 -9.69 4.10 -3.72
CA THR A 221 -8.70 4.84 -4.52
C THR A 221 -7.84 3.91 -5.39
N ASP A 222 -7.58 2.69 -4.91
CA ASP A 222 -6.86 1.66 -5.67
C ASP A 222 -7.77 0.91 -6.67
N GLY A 223 -9.04 1.32 -6.78
CA GLY A 223 -10.02 0.74 -7.67
C GLY A 223 -10.71 -0.52 -7.12
N TRP A 224 -10.42 -0.90 -5.87
CA TRP A 224 -10.97 -2.12 -5.28
C TRP A 224 -12.47 -1.99 -5.05
N THR A 225 -13.20 -3.05 -5.37
CA THR A 225 -14.61 -3.20 -5.03
C THR A 225 -14.76 -4.13 -3.83
N ALA A 226 -15.92 -4.08 -3.17
CA ALA A 226 -16.25 -5.04 -2.12
C ALA A 226 -16.20 -6.50 -2.61
N LEU A 227 -16.50 -6.73 -3.90
CA LEU A 227 -16.43 -8.05 -4.52
C LEU A 227 -14.98 -8.54 -4.65
N MET A 228 -14.05 -7.69 -5.08
CA MET A 228 -12.62 -8.03 -5.16
C MET A 228 -12.06 -8.41 -3.78
N VAL A 229 -12.35 -7.59 -2.76
CA VAL A 229 -11.90 -7.85 -1.38
C VAL A 229 -12.48 -9.15 -0.84
N ALA A 230 -13.76 -9.45 -1.10
CA ALA A 230 -14.35 -10.72 -0.72
C ALA A 230 -13.70 -11.91 -1.44
N CYS A 231 -13.42 -11.78 -2.74
CA CYS A 231 -12.80 -12.81 -3.57
C CYS A 231 -11.33 -13.12 -3.22
N GLY A 232 -10.55 -12.12 -2.80
CA GLY A 232 -9.15 -12.28 -2.39
C GLY A 232 -8.93 -12.55 -0.90
N SER A 233 -9.98 -12.46 -0.07
CA SER A 233 -9.87 -12.64 1.38
C SER A 233 -9.53 -14.08 1.77
N ALA A 234 -8.71 -14.26 2.81
CA ALA A 234 -8.41 -15.58 3.38
C ALA A 234 -9.56 -16.21 4.19
N LEU A 235 -10.69 -15.51 4.35
CA LEU A 235 -11.89 -16.00 5.05
C LEU A 235 -12.87 -16.67 4.09
N ASP A 236 -13.72 -17.57 4.59
CA ASP A 236 -14.83 -18.16 3.83
C ASP A 236 -15.90 -17.09 3.54
N THR A 237 -15.86 -16.52 2.33
CA THR A 237 -16.66 -15.34 1.92
C THR A 237 -17.72 -15.69 0.87
N GLU A 238 -18.01 -16.97 0.65
CA GLU A 238 -18.88 -17.45 -0.44
C GLU A 238 -20.30 -16.89 -0.33
N ASP A 239 -20.86 -16.81 0.88
CA ASP A 239 -22.18 -16.18 1.12
C ASP A 239 -22.15 -14.69 0.80
N ILE A 240 -21.06 -14.01 1.16
CA ILE A 240 -20.87 -12.58 0.91
C ILE A 240 -20.77 -12.31 -0.58
N ILE A 241 -20.02 -13.13 -1.33
CA ILE A 241 -19.92 -13.03 -2.80
C ILE A 241 -21.31 -13.16 -3.43
N LYS A 242 -22.11 -14.16 -3.05
CA LYS A 242 -23.48 -14.33 -3.55
C LYS A 242 -24.36 -13.12 -3.25
N ARG A 243 -24.27 -12.59 -2.02
CA ARG A 243 -25.05 -11.44 -1.58
C ARG A 243 -24.66 -10.15 -2.30
N LEU A 244 -23.37 -9.92 -2.54
CA LEU A 244 -22.87 -8.79 -3.31
C LEU A 244 -23.37 -8.84 -4.76
N VAL A 245 -23.30 -10.02 -5.40
CA VAL A 245 -23.80 -10.21 -6.78
C VAL A 245 -25.32 -10.03 -6.84
N ASN A 246 -26.07 -10.60 -5.90
CA ASN A 246 -27.53 -10.41 -5.80
C ASN A 246 -27.91 -8.94 -5.53
N ALA A 247 -27.05 -8.18 -4.85
CA ALA A 247 -27.20 -6.75 -4.65
C ALA A 247 -26.77 -5.90 -5.88
N SER A 248 -26.51 -6.54 -7.02
CA SER A 248 -26.13 -5.88 -8.29
C SER A 248 -24.84 -5.06 -8.19
N VAL A 249 -23.84 -5.58 -7.46
CA VAL A 249 -22.48 -5.03 -7.50
C VAL A 249 -21.93 -5.05 -8.93
N PRO A 250 -21.18 -4.02 -9.38
CA PRO A 250 -20.52 -4.04 -10.68
C PRO A 250 -19.45 -5.14 -10.77
N VAL A 251 -19.79 -6.28 -11.36
CA VAL A 251 -18.93 -7.49 -11.38
C VAL A 251 -17.78 -7.43 -12.38
N ARG A 252 -17.88 -6.58 -13.41
CA ARG A 252 -16.87 -6.43 -14.48
C ARG A 252 -15.79 -5.41 -14.18
N GLU A 253 -15.84 -4.79 -13.00
CA GLU A 253 -14.86 -3.77 -12.65
C GLU A 253 -13.47 -4.38 -12.52
N ALA A 254 -12.49 -3.56 -12.89
CA ALA A 254 -11.08 -3.81 -12.63
C ALA A 254 -10.56 -2.75 -11.65
N ASP A 255 -9.54 -3.14 -10.88
CA ASP A 255 -8.74 -2.22 -10.08
C ASP A 255 -7.66 -1.52 -10.93
N ASN A 256 -6.78 -0.75 -10.29
CA ASN A 256 -5.76 0.03 -10.97
C ASN A 256 -4.69 -0.84 -11.68
N ASP A 257 -4.54 -2.12 -11.31
CA ASP A 257 -3.65 -3.09 -11.95
C ASP A 257 -4.36 -3.88 -13.07
N GLY A 258 -5.62 -3.54 -13.37
CA GLY A 258 -6.45 -4.23 -14.35
C GLY A 258 -7.05 -5.54 -13.82
N TRP A 259 -6.95 -5.81 -12.52
CA TRP A 259 -7.43 -7.05 -11.94
C TRP A 259 -8.93 -6.99 -11.67
N THR A 260 -9.63 -7.99 -12.19
CA THR A 260 -11.04 -8.25 -11.88
C THR A 260 -11.16 -9.12 -10.63
N ALA A 261 -12.37 -9.26 -10.06
CA ALA A 261 -12.58 -10.13 -8.91
C ALA A 261 -12.11 -11.59 -9.12
N LEU A 262 -12.13 -12.09 -10.36
CA LEU A 262 -11.62 -13.44 -10.67
C LEU A 262 -10.08 -13.51 -10.67
N HIS A 263 -9.38 -12.43 -11.03
CA HIS A 263 -7.92 -12.34 -10.86
C HIS A 263 -7.54 -12.39 -9.37
N TRP A 264 -8.32 -11.74 -8.51
CA TRP A 264 -8.12 -11.80 -7.06
C TRP A 264 -8.28 -13.23 -6.52
N CYS A 265 -9.29 -13.99 -6.97
CA CYS A 265 -9.39 -15.41 -6.60
C CYS A 265 -8.18 -16.23 -7.09
N ALA A 266 -7.72 -15.95 -8.31
CA ALA A 266 -6.61 -16.65 -8.95
C ALA A 266 -5.28 -16.41 -8.24
N PHE A 267 -4.97 -15.16 -7.90
CA PHE A 267 -3.74 -14.80 -7.22
C PHE A 267 -3.70 -15.32 -5.77
N HIS A 268 -4.83 -15.24 -5.06
CA HIS A 268 -4.92 -15.65 -3.65
C HIS A 268 -5.26 -17.13 -3.44
N GLY A 269 -5.34 -17.95 -4.49
CA GLY A 269 -5.56 -19.39 -4.37
C GLY A 269 -6.92 -19.75 -3.80
N ARG A 270 -8.01 -19.14 -4.30
CA ARG A 270 -9.36 -19.24 -3.72
C ARG A 270 -10.35 -19.95 -4.65
N PRO A 271 -10.32 -21.30 -4.74
CA PRO A 271 -11.12 -22.05 -5.71
C PRO A 271 -12.62 -21.99 -5.42
N GLU A 272 -13.04 -22.04 -4.16
CA GLU A 272 -14.46 -21.95 -3.76
C GLU A 272 -15.04 -20.57 -4.10
N ALA A 273 -14.28 -19.51 -3.81
CA ALA A 273 -14.67 -18.14 -4.15
C ALA A 273 -14.79 -17.95 -5.67
N ALA A 274 -13.85 -18.49 -6.46
CA ALA A 274 -13.91 -18.47 -7.91
C ALA A 274 -15.14 -19.22 -8.44
N GLN A 275 -15.41 -20.42 -7.92
CA GLN A 275 -16.57 -21.23 -8.32
C GLN A 275 -17.88 -20.50 -8.02
N VAL A 276 -18.00 -19.93 -6.83
CA VAL A 276 -19.21 -19.21 -6.40
C VAL A 276 -19.40 -17.93 -7.18
N LEU A 277 -18.35 -17.16 -7.44
CA LEU A 277 -18.40 -15.97 -8.29
C LEU A 277 -18.93 -16.33 -9.68
N LEU A 278 -18.33 -17.31 -10.35
CA LEU A 278 -18.70 -17.73 -11.70
C LEU A 278 -20.12 -18.31 -11.77
N ALA A 279 -20.60 -18.96 -10.71
CA ALA A 279 -21.96 -19.48 -10.62
C ALA A 279 -23.01 -18.40 -10.30
N ALA A 280 -22.62 -17.32 -9.61
CA ALA A 280 -23.54 -16.26 -9.18
C ALA A 280 -23.79 -15.21 -10.27
N VAL A 281 -22.82 -14.95 -11.15
CA VAL A 281 -22.92 -13.91 -12.19
C VAL A 281 -23.64 -14.39 -13.46
N SER A 282 -24.05 -13.44 -14.31
CA SER A 282 -24.62 -13.79 -15.62
C SER A 282 -23.59 -14.49 -16.52
N LYS A 283 -24.05 -15.22 -17.53
CA LYS A 283 -23.16 -15.92 -18.48
C LYS A 283 -22.21 -14.96 -19.21
N ASP A 284 -22.69 -13.76 -19.52
CA ASP A 284 -21.92 -12.76 -20.24
C ASP A 284 -20.85 -12.15 -19.32
N ASP A 285 -21.19 -11.91 -18.05
CA ASP A 285 -20.23 -11.45 -17.05
C ASP A 285 -19.17 -12.50 -16.74
N ALA A 286 -19.57 -13.77 -16.63
CA ALA A 286 -18.63 -14.87 -16.49
C ALA A 286 -17.67 -14.95 -17.69
N ALA A 287 -18.17 -14.77 -18.93
CA ALA A 287 -17.30 -14.78 -20.12
C ALA A 287 -16.28 -13.64 -20.10
N PHE A 288 -16.75 -12.44 -19.72
CA PHE A 288 -15.86 -11.30 -19.53
C PHE A 288 -14.80 -11.59 -18.48
N LEU A 289 -15.19 -12.07 -17.30
CA LEU A 289 -14.26 -12.34 -16.20
C LEU A 289 -13.21 -13.38 -16.57
N LEU A 290 -13.58 -14.45 -17.29
CA LEU A 290 -12.65 -15.51 -17.73
C LEU A 290 -11.62 -15.02 -18.75
N SER A 291 -11.97 -14.02 -19.56
CA SER A 291 -11.14 -13.50 -20.66
C SER A 291 -10.51 -12.14 -20.40
N ALA A 292 -10.88 -11.49 -19.29
CA ALA A 292 -10.33 -10.21 -18.87
C ALA A 292 -8.82 -10.33 -18.71
N LYS A 293 -8.09 -9.30 -19.15
CA LYS A 293 -6.63 -9.25 -19.03
C LYS A 293 -6.23 -8.13 -18.08
N ASP A 294 -5.28 -8.45 -17.19
CA ASP A 294 -4.63 -7.44 -16.36
C ASP A 294 -3.71 -6.52 -17.18
N ASN A 295 -3.10 -5.53 -16.52
CA ASN A 295 -2.16 -4.61 -17.15
C ASN A 295 -0.88 -5.29 -17.69
N GLN A 296 -0.63 -6.54 -17.30
CA GLN A 296 0.47 -7.37 -17.81
C GLN A 296 0.01 -8.27 -18.97
N GLY A 297 -1.27 -8.21 -19.35
CA GLY A 297 -1.85 -8.97 -20.45
C GLY A 297 -2.26 -10.41 -20.09
N ARG A 298 -2.25 -10.76 -18.80
CA ARG A 298 -2.55 -12.09 -18.26
C ARG A 298 -4.04 -12.21 -17.93
N THR A 299 -4.61 -13.38 -18.19
CA THR A 299 -5.96 -13.80 -17.78
C THR A 299 -5.95 -14.36 -16.35
N PRO A 300 -7.11 -14.51 -15.68
CA PRO A 300 -7.15 -15.11 -14.35
C PRO A 300 -6.60 -16.55 -14.33
N SER A 301 -6.80 -17.33 -15.41
CA SER A 301 -6.23 -18.68 -15.49
C SER A 301 -4.71 -18.68 -15.56
N GLU A 302 -4.12 -17.71 -16.26
CA GLU A 302 -2.67 -17.55 -16.36
C GLU A 302 -2.10 -17.09 -15.02
N VAL A 303 -2.74 -16.13 -14.34
CA VAL A 303 -2.36 -15.73 -12.98
C VAL A 303 -2.41 -16.91 -11.99
N ALA A 304 -3.48 -17.72 -12.02
CA ALA A 304 -3.58 -18.89 -11.16
C ALA A 304 -2.45 -19.91 -11.42
N THR A 305 -2.05 -20.07 -12.69
CA THR A 305 -0.97 -20.98 -13.07
C THR A 305 0.40 -20.46 -12.64
N GLU A 306 0.65 -19.15 -12.78
CA GLU A 306 1.90 -18.50 -12.38
C GLU A 306 2.11 -18.51 -10.86
N GLU A 307 1.04 -18.39 -10.08
CA GLU A 307 1.06 -18.44 -8.62
C GLU A 307 0.94 -19.86 -8.03
N ASP A 308 1.03 -20.91 -8.88
CA ASP A 308 0.92 -22.33 -8.48
C ASP A 308 -0.43 -22.71 -7.83
N ASN A 309 -1.49 -21.97 -8.15
CA ASN A 309 -2.86 -22.18 -7.66
C ASN A 309 -3.66 -23.09 -8.62
N ALA A 310 -3.18 -24.32 -8.81
CA ALA A 310 -3.74 -25.28 -9.77
C ALA A 310 -5.25 -25.54 -9.60
N ASP A 311 -5.74 -25.59 -8.36
CA ASP A 311 -7.15 -25.84 -8.06
C ASP A 311 -8.07 -24.74 -8.63
N VAL A 312 -7.61 -23.48 -8.58
CA VAL A 312 -8.35 -22.34 -9.15
C VAL A 312 -8.33 -22.41 -10.68
N ALA A 313 -7.18 -22.75 -11.26
CA ALA A 313 -7.07 -22.94 -12.71
C ALA A 313 -8.00 -24.07 -13.20
N GLU A 314 -8.14 -25.16 -12.43
CA GLU A 314 -9.10 -26.23 -12.73
C GLU A 314 -10.55 -25.76 -12.62
N VAL A 315 -10.92 -24.98 -11.59
CA VAL A 315 -12.26 -24.39 -11.48
C VAL A 315 -12.56 -23.48 -12.68
N ILE A 316 -11.61 -22.66 -13.10
CA ILE A 316 -11.73 -21.76 -14.25
C ILE A 316 -11.91 -22.58 -15.55
N ALA A 317 -11.04 -23.57 -15.78
CA ALA A 317 -11.05 -24.41 -16.97
C ALA A 317 -12.29 -25.33 -17.05
N SER A 318 -12.73 -25.89 -15.93
CA SER A 318 -13.92 -26.75 -15.87
C SER A 318 -15.20 -25.96 -16.13
N THR A 319 -15.26 -24.71 -15.66
CA THR A 319 -16.38 -23.80 -15.94
C THR A 319 -16.39 -23.40 -17.42
N ASP A 320 -15.22 -23.16 -18.02
CA ASP A 320 -15.11 -22.88 -19.45
C ASP A 320 -15.46 -24.12 -20.33
N GLY A 321 -15.01 -25.32 -19.93
CA GLY A 321 -15.31 -26.59 -20.60
C GLY A 321 -16.76 -27.07 -20.43
N LEU A 322 -17.44 -26.72 -19.34
CA LEU A 322 -18.89 -26.92 -19.20
C LEU A 322 -19.69 -26.02 -20.16
N ARG A 323 -19.15 -24.84 -20.53
CA ARG A 323 -19.78 -23.94 -21.51
C ARG A 323 -19.67 -24.48 -22.93
N GLN A 324 -18.47 -24.88 -23.37
CA GLN A 324 -18.26 -25.40 -24.73
C GLN A 324 -19.10 -26.66 -25.01
N ARG A 325 -19.29 -27.52 -23.99
CA ARG A 325 -20.15 -28.71 -24.10
C ARG A 325 -21.65 -28.39 -24.18
N LYS A 326 -22.12 -27.34 -23.49
CA LYS A 326 -23.54 -26.94 -23.50
C LYS A 326 -23.92 -26.14 -24.75
N THR A 327 -23.00 -25.38 -25.35
CA THR A 327 -23.19 -24.73 -26.66
C THR A 327 -23.20 -25.76 -27.79
N ALA A 328 -22.29 -26.74 -27.79
CA ALA A 328 -22.29 -27.84 -28.76
C ALA A 328 -23.55 -28.73 -28.67
N ALA A 329 -24.11 -28.91 -27.47
CA ALA A 329 -25.38 -29.63 -27.28
C ALA A 329 -26.63 -28.82 -27.66
N ALA A 330 -26.54 -27.48 -27.73
CA ALA A 330 -27.63 -26.61 -28.15
C ALA A 330 -27.68 -26.42 -29.68
N GLU A 331 -26.56 -26.61 -30.38
CA GLU A 331 -26.49 -26.61 -31.86
C GLU A 331 -26.86 -27.98 -32.47
N ALA A 332 -26.98 -29.03 -31.67
CA ALA A 332 -27.39 -30.36 -32.10
C ALA A 332 -28.86 -30.66 -31.71
N THR A 333 -29.82 -30.23 -32.51
CA THR A 333 -31.19 -30.81 -32.55
C THR A 333 -31.81 -30.62 -33.95
N PRO A 334 -32.84 -31.38 -34.33
CA PRO A 334 -32.88 -32.80 -34.67
C PRO A 334 -33.07 -32.97 -36.20
N ILE A 335 -32.66 -34.12 -36.75
CA ILE A 335 -33.00 -34.47 -38.14
C ILE A 335 -34.51 -34.66 -38.19
N ASP A 336 -35.18 -33.86 -39.02
CA ASP A 336 -36.61 -33.92 -39.29
C ASP A 336 -37.05 -35.35 -39.66
N ASP A 337 -37.98 -35.89 -38.88
CA ASP A 337 -38.85 -36.98 -39.33
C ASP A 337 -39.93 -36.38 -40.25
N VAL A 338 -39.81 -36.61 -41.56
CA VAL A 338 -40.94 -36.60 -42.50
C VAL A 338 -40.72 -37.68 -43.56
N ASP A 339 -41.42 -38.81 -43.39
CA ASP A 339 -42.40 -39.31 -44.36
C ASP A 339 -43.36 -40.30 -43.68
#